data_AF-R8BYC1-F1
#
_entry.id   AF-R8BYC1-F1
#
_cell.length_a   1.000
_cell.length_b   1.000
_cell.length_c   1.000
_cell.angle_alpha   90.00
_cell.angle_beta   90.00
_cell.angle_gamma   90.00
#
_symmetry.space_group_name_H-M   'P 1'
#
loop_
_entity.id
_entity.type
_entity.pdbx_description
1 polymer ?
#
loop_
_entity_poly.entity_id
_entity_poly.type
_entity_poly.pdbx_seq_one_letter_code
_entity_poly.pdbx_strand_id
1 'polypeptide(L)'
;MAAADIQPGAEVSSRWLYLDKIRTTPGPFTDTSEESGYDPESVISRMDSIKILVIGAGGLGCEILKNLALSGFKDIHVIDMDTIDISNLNRQFLFRKADVGKSKAEVAAKFVEKRVKGVKITPHNCRIQDYDEDFYMQFQMVVCGLDSIEARRWINATLVNMVDMENPDSLKPMIDGGTEGKEHHLQDLE
;
A
#
# COMPACT_ATOMS: atom_id res chain seq x y z
N MET A 1 53.18 -0.02 -6.37
CA MET A 1 52.03 0.14 -5.45
C MET A 1 50.92 0.78 -6.25
N ALA A 2 49.90 0.02 -6.62
CA ALA A 2 48.72 0.53 -7.31
C ALA A 2 47.81 1.23 -6.30
N ALA A 3 47.37 2.44 -6.61
CA ALA A 3 46.36 3.15 -5.86
C ALA A 3 45.03 2.39 -6.03
N ALA A 4 44.40 2.04 -4.91
CA ALA A 4 43.06 1.46 -4.92
C ALA A 4 42.05 2.55 -5.23
N ASP A 5 41.31 2.38 -6.34
CA ASP A 5 40.15 3.20 -6.67
C ASP A 5 39.09 3.02 -5.58
N ILE A 6 38.83 4.11 -4.84
CA ILE A 6 37.70 4.20 -3.93
C ILE A 6 36.46 4.36 -4.80
N GLN A 7 35.65 3.30 -4.90
CA GLN A 7 34.33 3.41 -5.54
C GLN A 7 33.46 4.41 -4.74
N PRO A 8 32.80 5.37 -5.40
CA PRO A 8 31.94 6.31 -4.71
C PRO A 8 30.78 5.54 -4.08
N GLY A 9 30.66 5.64 -2.75
CA GLY A 9 29.53 5.08 -2.02
C GLY A 9 28.21 5.55 -2.62
N ALA A 10 27.23 4.65 -2.70
CA ALA A 10 25.91 4.95 -3.24
C ALA A 10 25.38 6.26 -2.67
N GLU A 11 25.06 7.23 -3.54
CA GLU A 11 24.42 8.48 -3.12
C GLU A 11 23.16 8.13 -2.32
N VAL A 12 23.19 8.38 -1.01
CA VAL A 12 21.98 8.32 -0.18
C VAL A 12 21.04 9.37 -0.75
N SER A 13 20.02 8.92 -1.47
CA SER A 13 19.03 9.79 -2.10
C SER A 13 18.43 10.69 -1.03
N SER A 14 18.70 12.00 -1.13
CA SER A 14 18.19 13.01 -0.18
C SER A 14 16.67 13.01 -0.06
N ARG A 15 15.98 12.36 -1.02
CA ARG A 15 14.54 12.18 -1.03
C ARG A 15 13.99 11.48 0.20
N TRP A 16 14.67 10.45 0.71
CA TRP A 16 14.17 9.60 1.79
C TRP A 16 14.81 9.90 3.16
N LEU A 17 15.68 10.91 3.23
CA LEU A 17 16.48 11.27 4.40
C LEU A 17 15.69 11.24 5.73
N TYR A 18 14.51 11.86 5.78
CA TYR A 18 13.71 11.91 6.99
C TYR A 18 13.03 10.58 7.34
N LEU A 19 12.56 9.83 6.34
CA LEU A 19 11.93 8.53 6.54
C LEU A 19 12.97 7.47 6.93
N ASP A 20 14.12 7.47 6.26
CA ASP A 20 15.20 6.54 6.56
C ASP A 20 15.72 6.76 7.98
N LYS A 21 15.85 8.02 8.42
CA LYS A 21 16.19 8.32 9.82
C LYS A 21 15.19 7.71 10.80
N ILE A 22 13.89 7.79 10.53
CA ILE A 22 12.85 7.19 11.39
C ILE A 22 12.94 5.65 11.38
N ARG A 23 13.27 5.05 10.22
CA ARG A 23 13.30 3.59 10.05
C ARG A 23 14.54 2.95 10.62
N THR A 24 15.70 3.59 10.49
CA THR A 24 17.00 3.00 10.83
C THR A 24 17.54 3.48 12.17
N THR A 25 16.87 4.40 12.85
CA THR A 25 17.31 4.90 14.17
C THR A 25 16.32 4.47 15.24
N PRO A 26 16.65 3.44 16.04
CA PRO A 26 15.80 3.03 17.16
C PRO A 26 15.64 4.17 18.17
N GLY A 27 14.43 4.30 18.71
CA GLY A 27 14.09 5.24 19.78
C GLY A 27 13.51 4.53 21.01
N PRO A 28 13.13 5.28 22.06
CA PRO A 28 12.59 4.72 23.30
C PRO A 28 11.30 3.90 23.15
N PHE A 29 10.59 4.03 22.03
CA PHE A 29 9.34 3.33 21.72
C PHE A 29 9.49 2.30 20.59
N THR A 30 10.73 2.01 20.15
CA THR A 30 10.98 0.97 19.16
C THR A 30 10.87 -0.39 19.83
N ASP A 31 10.02 -1.26 19.30
CA ASP A 31 10.04 -2.67 19.68
C ASP A 31 11.32 -3.31 19.12
N THR A 32 12.15 -3.81 20.02
CA THR A 32 13.43 -4.46 19.71
C THR A 32 13.42 -5.94 20.07
N SER A 33 12.23 -6.48 20.38
CA SER A 33 12.03 -7.92 20.57
C SER A 33 12.35 -8.68 19.29
N GLU A 34 12.78 -9.94 19.43
CA GLU A 34 12.97 -10.83 18.28
C GLU A 34 11.64 -11.05 17.52
N GLU A 35 10.51 -11.01 18.23
CA GLU A 35 9.16 -11.15 17.68
C GLU A 35 8.81 -10.04 16.69
N SER A 36 9.23 -8.80 16.96
CA SER A 36 9.03 -7.67 16.04
C SER A 36 9.74 -7.87 14.69
N GLY A 37 10.77 -8.71 14.68
CA GLY A 37 11.67 -8.89 13.54
C GLY A 37 12.32 -7.59 13.07
N TYR A 38 12.35 -6.52 13.88
CA TYR A 38 12.92 -5.24 13.48
C TYR A 38 14.45 -5.29 13.46
N ASP A 39 15.04 -4.92 12.32
CA ASP A 39 16.48 -4.79 12.16
C ASP A 39 16.81 -3.50 11.38
N PRO A 40 17.47 -2.52 12.01
CA PRO A 40 17.83 -1.24 11.39
C PRO A 40 18.67 -1.37 10.11
N GLU A 41 19.47 -2.42 9.98
CA GLU A 41 20.36 -2.60 8.83
C GLU A 41 19.59 -3.14 7.61
N SER A 42 18.62 -4.02 7.82
CA SER A 42 17.84 -4.62 6.73
C SER A 42 16.48 -3.98 6.47
N VAL A 43 15.94 -3.15 7.37
CA VAL A 43 14.57 -2.59 7.29
C VAL A 43 14.25 -1.95 5.94
N ILE A 44 15.17 -1.18 5.36
CA ILE A 44 14.95 -0.52 4.07
C ILE A 44 14.80 -1.57 2.95
N SER A 45 15.71 -2.55 2.89
CA SER A 45 15.65 -3.61 1.88
C SER A 45 14.41 -4.49 2.05
N ARG A 46 13.97 -4.73 3.28
CA ARG A 46 12.73 -5.47 3.57
C ARG A 46 11.51 -4.69 3.09
N MET A 47 11.42 -3.40 3.41
CA MET A 47 10.33 -2.53 2.92
C MET A 47 10.26 -2.46 1.39
N ASP A 48 11.40 -2.51 0.71
CA ASP A 48 11.46 -2.53 -0.75
C ASP A 48 10.85 -3.80 -1.36
N SER A 49 10.85 -4.91 -0.60
CA SER A 49 10.30 -6.20 -1.02
C SER A 49 8.83 -6.41 -0.64
N ILE A 50 8.28 -5.54 0.22
CA ILE A 50 6.89 -5.63 0.69
C ILE A 50 5.93 -5.27 -0.45
N LYS A 51 4.98 -6.18 -0.69
CA LYS A 51 3.83 -6.01 -1.56
C LYS A 51 2.59 -5.66 -0.74
N ILE A 52 1.98 -4.51 -1.05
CA ILE A 52 0.75 -4.06 -0.41
C ILE A 52 -0.41 -4.14 -1.39
N LEU A 53 -1.53 -4.70 -0.95
CA LEU A 53 -2.79 -4.62 -1.68
C LEU A 53 -3.64 -3.46 -1.13
N VAL A 54 -4.02 -2.54 -2.00
CA VAL A 54 -5.02 -1.51 -1.72
C VAL A 54 -6.34 -1.90 -2.38
N ILE A 55 -7.42 -1.92 -1.60
CA ILE A 55 -8.75 -2.23 -2.10
C ILE A 55 -9.59 -0.96 -2.10
N GLY A 56 -10.00 -0.54 -3.30
CA GLY A 56 -10.66 0.73 -3.57
C GLY A 56 -9.66 1.81 -3.99
N ALA A 57 -9.97 2.48 -5.10
CA ALA A 57 -9.28 3.65 -5.65
C ALA A 57 -10.18 4.91 -5.59
N GLY A 58 -11.25 4.86 -4.80
CA GLY A 58 -12.11 6.01 -4.48
C GLY A 58 -11.44 7.06 -3.59
N GLY A 59 -12.23 7.93 -2.95
CA GLY A 59 -11.72 9.08 -2.16
C GLY A 59 -10.58 8.71 -1.20
N LEU A 60 -10.83 7.73 -0.33
CA LEU A 60 -9.83 7.25 0.62
C LEU A 60 -8.71 6.46 -0.06
N GLY A 61 -9.03 5.61 -1.04
CA GLY A 61 -8.05 4.85 -1.84
C GLY A 61 -7.00 5.73 -2.53
N CYS A 62 -7.43 6.88 -3.08
CA CYS A 62 -6.53 7.87 -3.67
C CYS A 62 -5.51 8.41 -2.66
N GLU A 63 -5.96 8.71 -1.45
CA GLU A 63 -5.10 9.20 -0.35
C GLU A 63 -4.16 8.10 0.14
N ILE A 64 -4.66 6.86 0.28
CA ILE A 64 -3.86 5.69 0.67
C ILE A 64 -2.72 5.46 -0.32
N LEU A 65 -3.02 5.37 -1.62
CA LEU A 65 -2.00 5.16 -2.66
C LEU A 65 -0.91 6.23 -2.62
N LYS A 66 -1.31 7.49 -2.51
CA LYS A 66 -0.38 8.62 -2.39
C LYS A 66 0.48 8.48 -1.13
N ASN A 67 -0.12 8.17 0.02
CA ASN A 67 0.57 8.06 1.29
C ASN A 67 1.55 6.88 1.30
N LEU A 68 1.14 5.69 0.84
CA LEU A 68 2.02 4.52 0.76
C LEU A 68 3.22 4.78 -0.16
N ALA A 69 2.98 5.35 -1.34
CA ALA A 69 4.04 5.66 -2.30
C ALA A 69 5.01 6.74 -1.76
N LEU A 70 4.50 7.75 -1.04
CA LEU A 70 5.33 8.77 -0.37
C LEU A 70 5.96 8.27 0.94
N SER A 71 5.50 7.14 1.46
CA SER A 71 6.11 6.38 2.55
C SER A 71 7.05 5.31 1.99
N GLY A 72 7.56 5.43 0.77
CA GLY A 72 8.64 4.58 0.27
C GLY A 72 8.28 3.13 -0.01
N PHE A 73 7.01 2.72 0.05
CA PHE A 73 6.61 1.41 -0.47
C PHE A 73 6.71 1.40 -2.00
N LYS A 74 7.25 0.32 -2.54
CA LYS A 74 7.62 0.23 -3.96
C LYS A 74 6.69 -0.66 -4.78
N ASP A 75 6.15 -1.74 -4.21
CA ASP A 75 5.26 -2.65 -4.93
C ASP A 75 3.85 -2.60 -4.34
N ILE A 76 2.95 -1.92 -5.04
CA ILE A 76 1.57 -1.71 -4.59
C ILE A 76 0.64 -2.27 -5.66
N HIS A 77 -0.37 -3.02 -5.24
CA HIS A 77 -1.46 -3.44 -6.11
C HIS A 77 -2.72 -2.67 -5.71
N VAL A 78 -3.55 -2.32 -6.69
CA VAL A 78 -4.83 -1.65 -6.42
C VAL A 78 -5.97 -2.35 -7.15
N ILE A 79 -7.01 -2.74 -6.41
CA ILE A 79 -8.26 -3.26 -6.98
C ILE A 79 -9.34 -2.19 -6.89
N ASP A 80 -9.99 -1.87 -8.01
CA ASP A 80 -11.21 -1.08 -8.04
C ASP A 80 -11.99 -1.44 -9.32
N MET A 81 -13.28 -1.78 -9.17
CA MET A 81 -14.14 -2.18 -10.29
C MET A 81 -14.81 -1.00 -11.00
N ASP A 82 -14.74 0.20 -10.43
CA ASP A 82 -15.49 1.33 -10.91
C ASP A 82 -14.75 2.09 -12.02
N THR A 83 -15.55 2.76 -12.84
CA THR A 83 -15.09 3.81 -13.73
C THR A 83 -15.22 5.19 -13.06
N ILE A 84 -14.42 6.14 -13.53
CA ILE A 84 -14.44 7.52 -13.05
C ILE A 84 -15.71 8.24 -13.52
N ASP A 85 -16.46 8.80 -12.58
CA ASP A 85 -17.60 9.67 -12.84
C ASP A 85 -17.28 11.15 -12.56
N ILE A 86 -18.02 12.07 -13.19
CA ILE A 86 -17.86 13.53 -12.97
C ILE A 86 -18.01 13.90 -11.49
N SER A 87 -18.96 13.27 -10.79
CA SER A 87 -19.21 13.49 -9.37
C SER A 87 -18.04 13.09 -8.46
N ASN A 88 -17.07 12.31 -8.98
CA ASN A 88 -15.90 11.89 -8.23
C ASN A 88 -14.83 13.00 -8.15
N LEU A 89 -14.82 13.91 -9.13
CA LEU A 89 -13.76 14.92 -9.29
C LEU A 89 -13.71 15.97 -8.17
N ASN A 90 -14.77 16.07 -7.36
CA ASN A 90 -14.82 16.99 -6.22
C ASN A 90 -13.93 16.57 -5.03
N ARG A 91 -13.55 15.28 -4.95
CA ARG A 91 -12.81 14.72 -3.82
C ARG A 91 -11.70 13.73 -4.20
N GLN A 92 -11.76 13.14 -5.39
CA GLN A 92 -10.77 12.17 -5.86
C GLN A 92 -9.71 12.86 -6.74
N PHE A 93 -8.73 13.48 -6.07
CA PHE A 93 -7.73 14.37 -6.70
C PHE A 93 -6.77 13.68 -7.69
N LEU A 94 -6.78 12.35 -7.80
CA LEU A 94 -6.02 11.62 -8.81
C LEU A 94 -6.66 11.69 -10.20
N PHE A 95 -7.95 12.05 -10.30
CA PHE A 95 -8.70 12.01 -11.55
C PHE A 95 -8.86 13.39 -12.18
N ARG A 96 -8.93 13.46 -13.51
CA ARG A 96 -9.21 14.69 -14.27
C ARG A 96 -10.46 14.52 -15.11
N LYS A 97 -11.03 15.63 -15.59
CA LYS A 97 -12.19 15.61 -16.49
C LYS A 97 -11.96 14.76 -17.75
N ALA A 98 -10.72 14.69 -18.24
CA ALA A 98 -10.32 13.86 -19.38
C ALA A 98 -10.26 12.35 -19.08
N ASP A 99 -10.44 11.95 -17.82
CA ASP A 99 -10.38 10.56 -17.37
C ASP A 99 -11.77 9.95 -17.09
N VAL A 100 -12.83 10.76 -17.19
CA VAL A 100 -14.21 10.28 -17.03
C VAL A 100 -14.48 9.11 -17.98
N GLY A 101 -15.05 8.03 -17.43
CA GLY A 101 -15.34 6.78 -18.13
C GLY A 101 -14.17 5.77 -18.16
N LYS A 102 -12.97 6.12 -17.70
CA LYS A 102 -11.84 5.19 -17.56
C LYS A 102 -11.87 4.48 -16.21
N SER A 103 -11.17 3.35 -16.09
CA SER A 103 -11.01 2.64 -14.81
C SER A 103 -10.33 3.51 -13.76
N LYS A 104 -10.89 3.55 -12.54
CA LYS A 104 -10.27 4.25 -11.41
C LYS A 104 -8.91 3.65 -11.06
N ALA A 105 -8.80 2.33 -11.00
CA ALA A 105 -7.56 1.62 -10.66
C ALA A 105 -6.41 2.01 -11.61
N GLU A 106 -6.65 1.93 -12.93
CA GLU A 106 -5.64 2.22 -13.94
C GLU A 106 -5.18 3.68 -13.92
N VAL A 107 -6.13 4.62 -13.83
CA VAL A 107 -5.81 6.05 -13.84
C VAL A 107 -5.12 6.45 -12.54
N ALA A 108 -5.54 5.91 -11.38
CA ALA A 108 -4.91 6.16 -10.10
C ALA A 108 -3.46 5.68 -10.08
N ALA A 109 -3.21 4.43 -10.51
CA ALA A 109 -1.88 3.86 -10.63
C ALA A 109 -0.97 4.74 -11.49
N LYS A 110 -1.41 5.02 -12.73
CA LYS A 110 -0.65 5.84 -13.68
C LYS A 110 -0.36 7.25 -13.16
N PHE A 111 -1.32 7.86 -12.46
CA PHE A 111 -1.13 9.19 -11.90
C PHE A 111 -0.05 9.20 -10.82
N VAL A 112 -0.11 8.25 -9.88
CA VAL A 112 0.82 8.18 -8.75
C VAL A 112 2.23 7.82 -9.24
N GLU A 113 2.38 6.81 -10.10
CA GLU A 113 3.69 6.43 -10.69
C GLU A 113 4.34 7.58 -11.47
N LYS A 114 3.52 8.39 -12.16
CA LYS A 114 4.03 9.59 -12.85
C LYS A 114 4.62 10.58 -11.85
N ARG A 115 3.97 10.75 -10.69
CA ARG A 115 4.30 11.77 -9.67
C ARG A 115 5.38 11.34 -8.69
N VAL A 116 5.42 10.07 -8.33
CA VAL A 116 6.32 9.47 -7.34
C VAL A 116 7.24 8.52 -8.08
N LYS A 117 8.51 8.86 -8.26
CA LYS A 117 9.47 7.98 -8.97
C LYS A 117 9.85 6.79 -8.10
N GLY A 118 9.97 5.61 -8.69
CA GLY A 118 10.45 4.39 -8.04
C GLY A 118 9.38 3.55 -7.35
N VAL A 119 8.10 3.95 -7.41
CA VAL A 119 6.97 3.07 -7.06
C VAL A 119 6.44 2.42 -8.33
N LYS A 120 6.03 1.17 -8.21
CA LYS A 120 5.28 0.38 -9.19
C LYS A 120 3.91 0.10 -8.61
N ILE A 121 2.87 0.46 -9.36
CA ILE A 121 1.48 0.22 -8.97
C ILE A 121 0.81 -0.63 -10.03
N THR A 122 0.43 -1.86 -9.67
CA THR A 122 -0.28 -2.79 -10.56
C THR A 122 -1.80 -2.59 -10.39
N PRO A 123 -2.51 -2.04 -11.38
CA PRO A 123 -3.95 -1.86 -11.30
C PRO A 123 -4.71 -3.14 -11.68
N HIS A 124 -5.83 -3.36 -10.99
CA HIS A 124 -6.76 -4.46 -11.22
C HIS A 124 -8.17 -3.88 -11.36
N ASN A 125 -8.66 -3.82 -12.60
CA ASN A 125 -10.01 -3.35 -12.91
C ASN A 125 -11.02 -4.48 -12.81
N CYS A 126 -11.23 -4.98 -11.59
CA CYS A 126 -12.08 -6.13 -11.30
C CYS A 126 -12.68 -6.02 -9.90
N ARG A 127 -13.54 -6.96 -9.56
CA ARG A 127 -14.06 -7.09 -8.20
C ARG A 127 -13.06 -7.87 -7.36
N ILE A 128 -13.13 -7.66 -6.05
CA ILE A 128 -12.35 -8.46 -5.10
C ILE A 128 -12.72 -9.95 -5.18
N GLN A 129 -13.99 -10.26 -5.42
CA GLN A 129 -14.47 -11.64 -5.54
C GLN A 129 -13.97 -12.39 -6.77
N ASP A 130 -13.32 -11.70 -7.71
CA ASP A 130 -12.83 -12.33 -8.94
C ASP A 130 -11.46 -13.01 -8.74
N TYR A 131 -10.83 -12.82 -7.56
CA TYR A 131 -9.56 -13.46 -7.18
C TYR A 131 -9.75 -14.60 -6.17
N ASP A 132 -8.83 -15.56 -6.23
CA ASP A 132 -8.71 -16.66 -5.28
C ASP A 132 -7.74 -16.35 -4.13
N GLU A 133 -7.63 -17.28 -3.20
CA GLU A 133 -6.77 -17.16 -2.03
C GLU A 133 -5.28 -16.98 -2.40
N ASP A 134 -4.81 -17.69 -3.42
CA ASP A 134 -3.43 -17.62 -3.91
C ASP A 134 -3.04 -16.19 -4.32
N PHE A 135 -3.98 -15.45 -4.92
CA PHE A 135 -3.77 -14.04 -5.21
C PHE A 135 -3.55 -13.22 -3.93
N TYR A 136 -4.36 -13.41 -2.88
CA TYR A 136 -4.22 -12.63 -1.64
C TYR A 136 -2.98 -13.02 -0.83
N MET A 137 -2.57 -14.29 -0.91
CA MET A 137 -1.40 -14.82 -0.21
C MET A 137 -0.08 -14.15 -0.60
N GLN A 138 0.00 -13.52 -1.77
CA GLN A 138 1.22 -12.85 -2.24
C GLN A 138 1.55 -11.55 -1.50
N PHE A 139 0.58 -10.96 -0.79
CA PHE A 139 0.72 -9.65 -0.14
C PHE A 139 1.17 -9.80 1.32
N GLN A 140 1.81 -8.77 1.85
CA GLN A 140 2.17 -8.70 3.28
C GLN A 140 1.14 -7.89 4.08
N MET A 141 0.29 -7.10 3.42
CA MET A 141 -0.74 -6.29 4.07
C MET A 141 -1.84 -5.94 3.07
N VAL A 142 -3.07 -5.84 3.57
CA VAL A 142 -4.23 -5.33 2.84
C VAL A 142 -4.72 -4.03 3.48
N VAL A 143 -4.92 -2.99 2.67
CA VAL A 143 -5.45 -1.70 3.12
C VAL A 143 -6.73 -1.37 2.36
N CYS A 144 -7.83 -1.20 3.08
CA CYS A 144 -9.16 -1.05 2.52
C CYS A 144 -9.63 0.41 2.57
N GLY A 145 -10.04 0.93 1.41
CA GLY A 145 -10.74 2.20 1.23
C GLY A 145 -12.13 1.99 0.62
N LEU A 146 -12.82 0.95 1.08
CA LEU A 146 -14.12 0.50 0.57
C LEU A 146 -15.26 1.42 1.00
N ASP A 147 -16.40 1.36 0.32
CA ASP A 147 -17.60 2.14 0.65
C ASP A 147 -18.82 1.25 0.96
N SER A 148 -18.71 -0.06 0.79
CA SER A 148 -19.78 -1.01 1.11
C SER A 148 -19.42 -1.92 2.29
N ILE A 149 -20.42 -2.21 3.12
CA ILE A 149 -20.29 -3.18 4.23
C ILE A 149 -20.08 -4.59 3.68
N GLU A 150 -20.70 -4.92 2.55
CA GLU A 150 -20.58 -6.24 1.93
C GLU A 150 -19.13 -6.52 1.49
N ALA A 151 -18.49 -5.59 0.79
CA ALA A 151 -17.11 -5.76 0.37
C ALA A 151 -16.16 -5.90 1.56
N ARG A 152 -16.34 -5.09 2.62
CA ARG A 152 -15.57 -5.17 3.87
C ARG A 152 -15.71 -6.54 4.53
N ARG A 153 -16.94 -7.03 4.67
CA ARG A 153 -17.21 -8.34 5.27
C ARG A 153 -16.61 -9.48 4.44
N TRP A 154 -16.68 -9.36 3.12
CA TRP A 154 -16.14 -10.38 2.22
C TRP A 154 -14.62 -10.47 2.32
N ILE A 155 -13.90 -9.33 2.25
CA ILE A 155 -12.44 -9.36 2.36
C ILE A 155 -12.00 -9.81 3.75
N ASN A 156 -12.67 -9.34 4.81
CA ASN A 156 -12.41 -9.79 6.17
C ASN A 156 -12.54 -11.30 6.30
N ALA A 157 -13.66 -11.88 5.83
CA ALA A 157 -13.86 -13.32 5.87
C ALA A 157 -12.80 -14.08 5.06
N THR A 158 -12.41 -13.55 3.90
CA THR A 158 -11.37 -14.15 3.05
C THR A 158 -10.03 -14.20 3.77
N LEU A 159 -9.60 -13.07 4.36
CA LEU A 159 -8.34 -12.99 5.11
C LEU A 159 -8.34 -13.83 6.40
N VAL A 160 -9.48 -13.97 7.07
CA VAL A 160 -9.59 -14.86 8.25
C VAL A 160 -9.53 -16.33 7.83
N ASN A 161 -10.16 -16.69 6.72
CA ASN A 161 -10.23 -18.09 6.27
C ASN A 161 -8.89 -18.62 5.72
N MET A 162 -8.01 -17.74 5.22
CA MET A 162 -6.68 -18.15 4.75
C MET A 162 -5.69 -18.41 5.88
N VAL A 163 -6.02 -18.04 7.13
CA VAL A 163 -5.08 -18.20 8.25
C VAL A 163 -4.83 -19.68 8.52
N ASP A 164 -3.56 -20.05 8.39
CA ASP A 164 -3.00 -21.34 8.71
C ASP A 164 -2.00 -21.19 9.86
N MET A 165 -2.27 -21.87 10.96
CA MET A 165 -1.44 -21.81 12.17
C MET A 165 -0.04 -22.42 11.97
N GLU A 166 0.15 -23.24 10.93
CA GLU A 166 1.45 -23.82 10.57
C GLU A 166 2.26 -22.88 9.65
N ASN A 167 1.62 -21.86 9.07
CA ASN A 167 2.22 -20.90 8.17
C ASN A 167 1.95 -19.45 8.63
N PRO A 168 2.87 -18.83 9.39
CA PRO A 168 2.70 -17.45 9.87
C PRO A 168 2.49 -16.42 8.76
N ASP A 169 3.03 -16.66 7.55
CA ASP A 169 2.86 -15.76 6.41
C ASP A 169 1.42 -15.77 5.86
N SER A 170 0.58 -16.70 6.28
CA SER A 170 -0.84 -16.75 5.91
C SER A 170 -1.66 -15.63 6.56
N LEU A 171 -1.23 -15.13 7.72
CA LEU A 171 -1.87 -13.99 8.37
C LEU A 171 -1.52 -12.71 7.62
N LYS A 172 -2.55 -12.03 7.10
CA LYS A 172 -2.42 -10.77 6.37
C LYS A 172 -3.04 -9.65 7.21
N PRO A 173 -2.23 -8.77 7.83
CA PRO A 173 -2.75 -7.60 8.52
C PRO A 173 -3.69 -6.80 7.63
N MET A 174 -4.86 -6.45 8.15
CA MET A 174 -5.86 -5.67 7.44
C MET A 174 -6.10 -4.33 8.15
N ILE A 175 -5.92 -3.24 7.41
CA ILE A 175 -6.24 -1.89 7.84
C ILE A 175 -7.50 -1.45 7.07
N ASP A 176 -8.61 -1.22 7.76
CA ASP A 176 -9.86 -0.74 7.14
C ASP A 176 -10.14 0.72 7.51
N GLY A 177 -10.47 1.52 6.51
CA GLY A 177 -10.96 2.88 6.70
C GLY A 177 -12.31 3.12 6.05
N GLY A 178 -13.12 3.96 6.70
CA GLY A 178 -14.42 4.39 6.22
C GLY A 178 -14.64 5.88 6.44
N THR A 179 -15.38 6.52 5.52
CA THR A 179 -15.74 7.93 5.63
C THR A 179 -17.21 8.14 5.30
N GLU A 180 -17.95 8.79 6.20
CA GLU A 180 -19.35 9.16 6.02
C GLU A 180 -19.53 10.65 6.35
N GLY A 181 -19.67 11.50 5.33
CA GLY A 181 -19.82 12.95 5.53
C GLY A 181 -18.60 13.59 6.20
N LYS A 182 -18.75 14.05 7.46
CA LYS A 182 -17.65 14.61 8.28
C LYS A 182 -17.07 13.59 9.27
N GLU A 183 -17.62 12.38 9.33
CA GLU A 183 -17.17 11.33 10.23
C GLU A 183 -16.20 10.39 9.51
N HIS A 184 -15.16 10.00 10.23
CA HIS A 184 -14.09 9.15 9.74
C HIS A 184 -13.82 8.05 10.77
N HIS A 185 -13.62 6.83 10.31
CA HIS A 185 -13.27 5.69 11.15
C HIS A 185 -12.09 4.93 10.56
N LEU A 186 -11.16 4.52 11.42
CA LEU A 186 -10.03 3.65 11.10
C LEU A 186 -10.06 2.50 12.09
N GLN A 187 -9.96 1.27 11.58
CA GLN A 187 -9.87 0.04 12.36
C GLN A 187 -8.66 -0.76 11.89
N ASP A 188 -7.80 -1.11 12.84
CA ASP A 188 -6.76 -2.11 12.64
C ASP A 188 -7.32 -3.45 13.15
N LEU A 189 -7.29 -4.48 12.29
CA LEU A 189 -7.68 -5.83 12.64
C LEU A 189 -6.42 -6.69 12.69
N GLU A 190 -6.00 -7.01 13.92
CA GLU A 190 -4.90 -7.93 14.24
C GLU A 190 -5.34 -9.39 14.20
#